data_AF-A0A917KXH6-F1
#
_entry.id   AF-A0A917KXH6-F1
#
_cell.length_a   1.000
_cell.length_b   1.000
_cell.length_c   1.000
_cell.angle_alpha   90.00
_cell.angle_beta   90.00
_cell.angle_gamma   90.00
#
_symmetry.space_group_name_H-M   'P 1'
#
loop_
_entity.id
_entity.type
_entity.pdbx_description
1 polymer ?
#
loop_
_entity_poly.entity_id
_entity_poly.type
_entity_poly.pdbx_seq_one_letter_code
_entity_poly.pdbx_strand_id
1 'polypeptide(L)'
;MGKLVSTMFVTLDGVYQAPGGPQEDTSGGFTQGGWSFPYGDEDFGRFVTEVFDRVGAFLLGRRTYDIFAGFWPKVTDPADPVASRLNSLPKYVVSSTLENPEWAGTTVLGGDLAKEVTPLKERTDGELQVHGSGALVRSLLALDLVDTLHLLTFPVVLGAGRRLFEEGAVPTAFRHSAGRVTGAGVSIQSYDFAGRPEYGAYELPDEA
;
A
#
# COMPACT_ATOMS: atom_id res chain seq x y z
N MET A 1 -17.25 -2.89 -11.73
CA MET A 1 -16.02 -3.69 -11.63
C MET A 1 -15.16 -3.05 -10.58
N GLY A 2 -14.79 -3.79 -9.52
CA GLY A 2 -13.98 -3.24 -8.44
C GLY A 2 -12.59 -2.81 -8.91
N LYS A 3 -11.98 -1.90 -8.17
CA LYS A 3 -10.60 -1.45 -8.41
C LYS A 3 -9.67 -2.04 -7.35
N LEU A 4 -8.49 -2.48 -7.75
CA LEU A 4 -7.41 -2.81 -6.84
C LEU A 4 -6.55 -1.58 -6.63
N VAL A 5 -6.59 -1.05 -5.41
CA VAL A 5 -5.92 0.20 -5.05
C VAL A 5 -4.86 -0.09 -3.99
N SER A 6 -3.62 0.32 -4.24
CA SER A 6 -2.55 0.21 -3.25
C SER A 6 -2.26 1.57 -2.62
N THR A 7 -2.15 1.61 -1.30
CA THR A 7 -1.69 2.79 -0.56
C THR A 7 -0.38 2.44 0.15
N MET A 8 0.70 3.10 -0.24
CA MET A 8 2.04 2.83 0.26
C MET A 8 2.67 4.09 0.86
N PHE A 9 3.20 3.95 2.07
CA PHE A 9 4.01 4.97 2.72
C PHE A 9 5.47 4.67 2.41
N VAL A 10 6.19 5.67 1.93
CA VAL A 10 7.62 5.56 1.63
C VAL A 10 8.37 6.80 2.11
N THR A 11 9.62 6.62 2.49
CA THR A 11 10.57 7.71 2.70
C THR A 11 11.10 8.25 1.37
N LEU A 12 11.87 9.34 1.38
CA LEU A 12 12.51 9.89 0.17
C LEU A 12 13.43 8.88 -0.52
N ASP A 13 14.07 8.00 0.25
CA ASP A 13 14.90 6.90 -0.26
C ASP A 13 14.13 5.58 -0.46
N GLY A 14 12.80 5.64 -0.47
CA GLY A 14 11.89 4.57 -0.89
C GLY A 14 11.59 3.51 0.17
N VAL A 15 11.97 3.72 1.43
CA VAL A 15 11.79 2.74 2.52
C VAL A 15 10.34 2.75 3.00
N TYR A 16 9.72 1.56 3.08
CA TYR A 16 8.34 1.40 3.58
C TYR A 16 8.27 0.68 4.93
N GLN A 17 9.39 0.18 5.47
CA GLN A 17 9.41 -0.70 6.62
C GLN A 17 9.09 0.02 7.93
N ALA A 18 8.17 -0.54 8.74
CA ALA A 18 7.82 -0.08 10.09
C ALA A 18 7.43 1.41 10.22
N PRO A 19 6.50 1.95 9.41
CA PRO A 19 6.10 3.37 9.47
C PRO A 19 5.45 3.77 10.79
N GLY A 20 4.65 2.89 11.41
CA GLY A 20 3.74 3.22 12.50
C GLY A 20 4.34 3.08 13.90
N GLY A 21 5.31 2.18 14.12
CA GLY A 21 5.87 1.97 15.46
C GLY A 21 7.34 1.54 15.49
N PRO A 22 8.11 1.91 16.54
CA PRO A 22 9.52 1.51 16.69
C PRO A 22 9.76 -0.01 16.67
N GLN A 23 8.77 -0.80 17.08
CA GLN A 23 8.84 -2.27 17.14
C GLN A 23 7.94 -2.97 16.10
N GLU A 24 7.43 -2.23 15.11
CA GLU A 24 6.46 -2.77 14.14
C GLU A 24 7.06 -3.84 13.21
N ASP A 25 8.27 -3.60 12.68
CA ASP A 25 9.04 -4.57 11.89
C ASP A 25 10.55 -4.30 12.05
N THR A 26 11.17 -4.97 13.02
CA THR A 26 12.62 -4.91 13.28
C THR A 26 13.44 -5.89 12.44
N SER A 27 12.81 -6.60 11.49
CA SER A 27 13.49 -7.61 10.68
C SER A 27 14.67 -7.02 9.90
N GLY A 28 15.74 -7.82 9.78
CA GLY A 28 16.99 -7.35 9.15
C GLY A 28 17.78 -6.35 9.99
N GLY A 29 17.49 -6.24 11.29
CA GLY A 29 18.18 -5.29 12.19
C GLY A 29 17.73 -3.85 12.00
N PHE A 30 16.52 -3.63 11.47
CA PHE A 30 15.99 -2.29 11.24
C PHE A 30 15.62 -1.62 12.58
N THR A 31 16.15 -0.41 12.80
CA THR A 31 16.02 0.33 14.07
C THR A 31 15.27 1.65 13.95
N GLN A 32 14.82 2.02 12.75
CA GLN A 32 14.23 3.33 12.48
C GLN A 32 12.69 3.30 12.45
N GLY A 33 12.06 2.36 13.14
CA GLY A 33 10.59 2.22 13.14
C GLY A 33 9.86 3.42 13.74
N GLY A 34 8.62 3.65 13.35
CA GLY A 34 7.79 4.76 13.79
C GLY A 34 8.09 6.09 13.08
N TRP A 35 8.87 6.05 11.99
CA TRP A 35 9.35 7.22 11.28
C TRP A 35 8.24 8.08 10.67
N SER A 36 7.02 7.56 10.48
CA SER A 36 5.90 8.34 9.93
C SER A 36 5.22 9.23 10.98
N PHE A 37 5.37 8.91 12.28
CA PHE A 37 4.66 9.57 13.38
C PHE A 37 4.82 11.10 13.42
N PRO A 38 6.03 11.68 13.22
CA PRO A 38 6.21 13.13 13.26
C PRO A 38 5.46 13.91 12.16
N TYR A 39 4.96 13.22 11.14
CA TYR A 39 4.34 13.81 9.97
C TYR A 39 2.82 13.65 9.93
N GLY A 40 2.23 13.12 11.00
CA GLY A 40 0.78 13.07 11.14
C GLY A 40 0.21 14.46 11.33
N ASP A 41 -0.64 14.90 10.40
CA ASP A 41 -1.40 16.14 10.47
C ASP A 41 -2.85 15.95 10.01
N GLU A 42 -3.65 17.02 10.04
CA GLU A 42 -5.07 16.98 9.66
C GLU A 42 -5.27 16.57 8.19
N ASP A 43 -4.39 17.01 7.28
CA ASP A 43 -4.52 16.74 5.85
C ASP A 43 -4.18 15.29 5.51
N PHE A 44 -3.18 14.73 6.18
CA PHE A 44 -2.84 13.31 6.15
C PHE A 44 -4.01 12.48 6.68
N GLY A 45 -4.55 12.83 7.85
CA GLY A 45 -5.72 12.17 8.43
C GLY A 45 -6.92 12.19 7.48
N ARG A 46 -7.20 13.35 6.87
CA ARG A 46 -8.28 13.52 5.89
C ARG A 46 -8.10 12.61 4.68
N PHE A 47 -6.89 12.54 4.12
CA PHE A 47 -6.60 11.61 3.01
C PHE A 47 -6.83 10.15 3.42
N VAL A 48 -6.34 9.75 4.59
CA VAL A 48 -6.54 8.38 5.10
C VAL A 48 -8.03 8.07 5.24
N THR A 49 -8.83 8.96 5.82
CA THR A 49 -10.29 8.79 5.89
C THR A 49 -10.91 8.63 4.51
N GLU A 50 -10.56 9.49 3.54
CA GLU A 50 -11.09 9.41 2.17
C GLU A 50 -10.75 8.07 1.48
N VAL A 51 -9.58 7.49 1.75
CA VAL A 51 -9.21 6.15 1.28
C VAL A 51 -10.12 5.11 1.93
N PHE A 52 -10.27 5.12 3.25
CA PHE A 52 -11.09 4.13 3.96
C PHE A 52 -12.61 4.27 3.72
N ASP A 53 -13.08 5.40 3.19
CA ASP A 53 -14.47 5.56 2.78
C ASP A 53 -14.83 4.82 1.48
N ARG A 54 -13.83 4.46 0.67
CA ARG A 54 -14.03 3.79 -0.63
C ARG A 54 -13.84 2.28 -0.57
N VAL A 55 -13.38 1.77 0.57
CA VAL A 55 -12.96 0.37 0.70
C VAL A 55 -14.14 -0.59 0.75
N GLY A 56 -14.09 -1.63 -0.08
CA GLY A 56 -15.02 -2.75 -0.03
C GLY A 56 -14.42 -3.99 0.63
N ALA A 57 -13.11 -4.21 0.47
CA ALA A 57 -12.38 -5.32 1.07
C ALA A 57 -10.88 -5.02 1.15
N PHE A 58 -10.16 -5.79 1.96
CA PHE A 58 -8.71 -5.70 2.10
C PHE A 58 -8.01 -6.91 1.48
N LEU A 59 -6.91 -6.67 0.77
CA LEU A 59 -5.97 -7.70 0.31
C LEU A 59 -4.61 -7.44 0.98
N LEU A 60 -4.20 -8.35 1.85
CA LEU A 60 -3.03 -8.17 2.71
C LEU A 60 -1.98 -9.26 2.45
N GLY A 61 -0.71 -8.86 2.45
CA GLY A 61 0.39 -9.83 2.56
C GLY A 61 0.53 -10.33 3.98
N ARG A 62 1.09 -11.54 4.18
CA ARG A 62 1.26 -12.18 5.50
C ARG A 62 1.80 -11.23 6.59
N ARG A 63 2.88 -10.51 6.32
CA ARG A 63 3.49 -9.62 7.33
C ARG A 63 2.58 -8.46 7.74
N THR A 64 1.96 -7.80 6.76
CA THR A 64 1.01 -6.71 7.03
C THR A 64 -0.18 -7.23 7.83
N TYR A 65 -0.68 -8.42 7.51
CA TYR A 65 -1.72 -9.07 8.30
C TYR A 65 -1.29 -9.25 9.76
N ASP A 66 -0.09 -9.76 10.03
CA ASP A 66 0.38 -9.98 11.42
C ASP A 66 0.47 -8.69 12.22
N ILE A 67 1.02 -7.63 11.61
CA ILE A 67 1.11 -6.31 12.22
C ILE A 67 -0.30 -5.78 12.52
N PHE A 68 -1.20 -5.85 11.54
CA PHE A 68 -2.54 -5.28 11.64
C PHE A 68 -3.42 -6.06 12.62
N ALA A 69 -3.39 -7.39 12.58
CA ALA A 69 -4.11 -8.25 13.51
C ALA A 69 -3.62 -8.06 14.96
N GLY A 70 -2.36 -7.69 15.16
CA GLY A 70 -1.81 -7.36 16.47
C GLY A 70 -2.28 -6.02 17.06
N PHE A 71 -2.85 -5.13 16.24
CA PHE A 71 -3.19 -3.75 16.64
C PHE A 71 -4.67 -3.43 16.47
N TRP A 72 -5.21 -3.50 15.25
CA TRP A 72 -6.53 -2.98 14.90
C TRP A 72 -7.71 -3.59 15.65
N PRO A 73 -7.73 -4.90 15.99
CA PRO A 73 -8.80 -5.45 16.83
C PRO A 73 -8.93 -4.81 18.22
N LYS A 74 -7.88 -4.12 18.70
CA LYS A 74 -7.83 -3.48 20.02
C LYS A 74 -8.35 -2.03 19.99
N VAL A 75 -8.51 -1.44 18.80
CA VAL A 75 -9.08 -0.10 18.62
C VAL A 75 -10.59 -0.26 18.53
N THR A 76 -11.29 -0.01 19.64
CA THR A 76 -12.71 -0.31 19.81
C THR A 76 -13.64 0.89 19.64
N ASP A 77 -13.11 2.09 19.39
CA ASP A 77 -13.93 3.27 19.11
C ASP A 77 -14.67 3.07 17.76
N PRO A 78 -16.02 2.95 17.77
CA PRO A 78 -16.77 2.77 16.54
C PRO A 78 -16.74 4.01 15.62
N ALA A 79 -16.36 5.17 16.14
CA ALA A 79 -16.21 6.40 15.37
C ALA A 79 -14.84 6.50 14.67
N ASP A 80 -13.88 5.63 14.99
CA ASP A 80 -12.59 5.61 14.29
C ASP A 80 -12.80 5.16 12.82
N PRO A 81 -12.52 6.03 11.83
CA PRO A 81 -12.84 5.75 10.43
C PRO A 81 -12.00 4.62 9.83
N VAL A 82 -10.84 4.31 10.43
CA VAL A 82 -9.93 3.28 9.94
C VAL A 82 -10.23 1.95 10.61
N ALA A 83 -10.27 1.92 11.94
CA ALA A 83 -10.50 0.72 12.72
C ALA A 83 -11.90 0.13 12.45
N SER A 84 -12.91 0.98 12.30
CA SER A 84 -14.28 0.54 11.98
C SER A 84 -14.32 -0.24 10.67
N ARG A 85 -13.65 0.24 9.61
CA ARG A 85 -13.58 -0.42 8.31
C ARG A 85 -12.75 -1.70 8.36
N LEU A 86 -11.53 -1.64 8.92
CA LEU A 86 -10.65 -2.79 9.05
C LEU A 86 -11.32 -3.92 9.83
N ASN A 87 -11.97 -3.62 10.96
CA ASN A 87 -12.56 -4.67 11.79
C ASN A 87 -13.87 -5.24 11.23
N SER A 88 -14.60 -4.50 10.39
CA SER A 88 -15.92 -4.94 9.88
C SER A 88 -15.90 -5.58 8.49
N LEU A 89 -14.96 -5.20 7.62
CA LEU A 89 -14.96 -5.64 6.22
C LEU A 89 -14.16 -6.93 5.98
N PRO A 90 -14.43 -7.64 4.86
CA PRO A 90 -13.67 -8.82 4.46
C PRO A 90 -12.19 -8.53 4.26
N LYS A 91 -11.34 -9.48 4.68
CA LYS A 91 -9.89 -9.44 4.50
C LYS A 91 -9.45 -10.73 3.80
N TYR A 92 -8.61 -10.58 2.79
CA TYR A 92 -8.02 -11.67 2.05
C TYR A 92 -6.52 -11.63 2.25
N VAL A 93 -5.93 -12.71 2.75
CA VAL A 93 -4.52 -12.74 3.14
C VAL A 93 -3.76 -13.67 2.21
N VAL A 94 -2.87 -13.10 1.40
CA VAL A 94 -1.97 -13.88 0.54
C VAL A 94 -0.88 -14.49 1.42
N SER A 95 -0.93 -15.80 1.61
CA SER A 95 -0.01 -16.54 2.48
C SER A 95 -0.02 -18.02 2.18
N SER A 96 1.15 -18.65 2.19
CA SER A 96 1.32 -20.11 2.14
C SER A 96 1.46 -20.76 3.52
N THR A 97 1.56 -19.96 4.59
CA THR A 97 1.89 -20.44 5.95
C THR A 97 0.86 -20.05 7.02
N LEU A 98 -0.15 -19.25 6.66
CA LEU A 98 -1.18 -18.83 7.61
C LEU A 98 -2.26 -19.90 7.67
N GLU A 99 -2.26 -20.64 8.76
CA GLU A 99 -3.30 -21.59 9.10
C GLU A 99 -4.09 -20.99 10.27
N ASN A 100 -5.41 -20.88 10.14
CA ASN A 100 -6.33 -20.38 11.18
C ASN A 100 -6.14 -18.90 11.57
N PRO A 101 -6.52 -17.93 10.71
CA PRO A 101 -6.50 -16.52 11.07
C PRO A 101 -7.51 -16.19 12.19
N GLU A 102 -7.05 -15.54 13.26
CA GLU A 102 -7.91 -15.15 14.39
C GLU A 102 -8.66 -13.82 14.16
N TRP A 103 -8.17 -12.95 13.28
CA TRP A 103 -8.84 -11.69 13.01
C TRP A 103 -10.13 -11.93 12.21
N ALA A 104 -11.27 -11.55 12.78
CA ALA A 104 -12.58 -11.76 12.20
C ALA A 104 -12.69 -11.30 10.74
N GLY A 105 -13.40 -12.07 9.90
CA GLY A 105 -13.59 -11.76 8.48
C GLY A 105 -12.38 -12.02 7.60
N THR A 106 -11.41 -12.83 8.05
CA THR A 106 -10.20 -13.17 7.29
C THR A 106 -10.36 -14.47 6.51
N THR A 107 -10.00 -14.44 5.21
CA THR A 107 -9.85 -15.59 4.33
C THR A 107 -8.41 -15.68 3.84
N VAL A 108 -7.79 -16.86 3.90
CA VAL A 108 -6.41 -17.06 3.40
C VAL A 108 -6.44 -17.47 1.94
N LEU A 109 -5.61 -16.81 1.12
CA LEU A 109 -5.38 -17.12 -0.29
C LEU A 109 -4.01 -17.79 -0.44
N GLY A 110 -3.99 -19.10 -0.65
CA GLY A 110 -2.77 -19.90 -0.80
C GLY A 110 -2.46 -20.35 -2.24
N GLY A 111 -3.35 -20.04 -3.18
CA GLY A 111 -3.25 -20.43 -4.58
C GLY A 111 -2.41 -19.49 -5.44
N ASP A 112 -2.58 -19.62 -6.76
CA ASP A 112 -2.00 -18.72 -7.75
C ASP A 112 -2.55 -17.30 -7.58
N LEU A 113 -1.67 -16.32 -7.40
CA LEU A 113 -2.05 -14.95 -7.05
C LEU A 113 -2.98 -14.32 -8.09
N ALA A 114 -2.70 -14.49 -9.39
CA ALA A 114 -3.52 -13.92 -10.45
C ALA A 114 -4.92 -14.54 -10.47
N LYS A 115 -5.02 -15.87 -10.35
CA LYS A 115 -6.29 -16.60 -10.34
C LYS A 115 -7.16 -16.29 -9.12
N GLU A 116 -6.55 -16.02 -7.97
CA GLU A 116 -7.28 -15.68 -6.75
C GLU A 116 -7.72 -14.21 -6.74
N VAL A 117 -6.83 -13.29 -7.15
CA VAL A 117 -7.07 -11.84 -7.01
C VAL A 117 -7.94 -11.26 -8.13
N THR A 118 -7.83 -11.77 -9.36
CA THR A 118 -8.63 -11.26 -10.49
C THR A 118 -10.14 -11.34 -10.24
N PRO A 119 -10.73 -12.52 -9.94
CA PRO A 119 -12.16 -12.60 -9.67
C PRO A 119 -12.55 -11.87 -8.37
N LEU A 120 -11.63 -11.78 -7.40
CA LEU A 120 -11.86 -11.03 -6.17
C LEU A 120 -12.01 -9.54 -6.45
N LYS A 121 -11.13 -8.96 -7.26
CA LYS A 121 -11.20 -7.57 -7.73
C LYS A 121 -12.51 -7.32 -8.48
N GLU A 122 -12.91 -8.21 -9.38
CA GLU A 122 -14.12 -8.06 -10.19
C GLU A 122 -15.40 -7.99 -9.35
N ARG A 123 -15.50 -8.85 -8.32
CA ARG A 123 -16.69 -8.98 -7.46
C ARG A 123 -16.73 -8.02 -6.26
N THR A 124 -15.63 -7.34 -5.95
CA THR A 124 -15.60 -6.35 -4.85
C THR A 124 -16.41 -5.13 -5.26
N ASP A 125 -17.37 -4.74 -4.43
CA ASP A 125 -18.05 -3.45 -4.54
C ASP A 125 -17.21 -2.38 -3.83
N GLY A 126 -16.78 -1.36 -4.58
CA GLY A 126 -15.77 -0.39 -4.13
C GLY A 126 -14.33 -0.81 -4.43
N GLU A 127 -13.41 -0.43 -3.55
CA GLU A 127 -11.97 -0.71 -3.70
C GLU A 127 -11.54 -1.97 -2.94
N LEU A 128 -10.80 -2.84 -3.63
CA LEU A 128 -9.98 -3.88 -3.01
C LEU A 128 -8.63 -3.25 -2.63
N GLN A 129 -8.47 -2.92 -1.35
CA GLN A 129 -7.33 -2.14 -0.90
C GLN A 129 -6.15 -2.99 -0.43
N VAL A 130 -4.95 -2.57 -0.85
CA VAL A 130 -3.66 -3.14 -0.44
C VAL A 130 -2.87 -2.10 0.34
N HIS A 131 -2.73 -2.31 1.65
CA HIS A 131 -1.95 -1.48 2.58
C HIS A 131 -0.59 -2.10 2.89
N GLY A 132 -0.08 -2.88 1.94
CA GLY A 132 1.15 -3.65 2.04
C GLY A 132 0.93 -5.18 1.99
N SER A 133 2.00 -5.97 2.02
CA SER A 133 3.40 -5.53 2.11
C SER A 133 3.93 -5.02 0.76
N GLY A 134 5.04 -4.28 0.76
CA GLY A 134 5.70 -3.87 -0.49
C GLY A 134 5.99 -5.04 -1.43
N ALA A 135 6.28 -6.23 -0.88
CA ALA A 135 6.42 -7.46 -1.67
C ALA A 135 5.13 -7.88 -2.40
N LEU A 136 3.97 -7.81 -1.73
CA LEU A 136 2.68 -8.10 -2.38
C LEU A 136 2.38 -7.08 -3.48
N VAL A 137 2.59 -5.79 -3.21
CA VAL A 137 2.37 -4.73 -4.20
C VAL A 137 3.24 -4.95 -5.45
N ARG A 138 4.53 -5.27 -5.27
CA ARG A 138 5.41 -5.61 -6.39
C ARG A 138 4.91 -6.81 -7.20
N SER A 139 4.46 -7.87 -6.54
CA SER A 139 3.89 -9.03 -7.24
C SER A 139 2.63 -8.69 -8.03
N LEU A 140 1.76 -7.84 -7.47
CA LEU A 140 0.54 -7.39 -8.16
C LEU A 140 0.84 -6.47 -9.35
N LEU A 141 1.88 -5.62 -9.24
CA LEU A 141 2.37 -4.79 -10.36
C LEU A 141 2.99 -5.64 -11.47
N ALA A 142 3.72 -6.71 -11.13
CA ALA A 142 4.26 -7.64 -12.11
C ALA A 142 3.16 -8.40 -12.88
N LEU A 143 1.97 -8.52 -12.28
CA LEU A 143 0.78 -9.14 -12.87
C LEU A 143 -0.20 -8.13 -13.49
N ASP A 144 0.16 -6.84 -13.52
CA ASP A 144 -0.68 -5.75 -14.06
C ASP A 144 -2.07 -5.66 -13.39
N LEU A 145 -2.16 -6.05 -12.11
CA LEU A 145 -3.44 -6.12 -11.37
C LEU A 145 -3.79 -4.82 -10.62
N VAL A 146 -2.79 -3.99 -10.31
CA VAL A 146 -2.97 -2.70 -9.63
C VAL A 146 -3.57 -1.69 -10.61
N ASP A 147 -4.69 -1.07 -10.23
CA ASP A 147 -5.28 0.03 -11.03
C ASP A 147 -4.73 1.39 -10.62
N THR A 148 -4.63 1.61 -9.30
CA THR A 148 -4.19 2.89 -8.73
C THR A 148 -3.20 2.65 -7.59
N LEU A 149 -2.11 3.42 -7.60
CA LEU A 149 -1.13 3.51 -6.54
C LEU A 149 -1.20 4.89 -5.90
N HIS A 150 -1.61 4.95 -4.64
CA HIS A 150 -1.39 6.08 -3.76
C HIS A 150 0.00 5.94 -3.14
N LEU A 151 0.91 6.85 -3.50
CA LEU A 151 2.27 6.90 -2.97
C LEU A 151 2.40 8.12 -2.06
N LEU A 152 2.52 7.86 -0.75
CA LEU A 152 2.73 8.89 0.25
C LEU A 152 4.21 8.93 0.57
N THR A 153 4.89 9.98 0.07
CA THR A 153 6.32 10.19 0.24
C THR A 153 6.56 11.13 1.40
N PHE A 154 7.16 10.61 2.47
CA PHE A 154 7.49 11.34 3.67
C PHE A 154 8.87 11.99 3.54
N PRO A 155 9.07 13.23 4.00
CA PRO A 155 10.29 14.00 3.77
C PRO A 155 11.42 13.60 4.73
N VAL A 156 11.75 12.30 4.77
CA VAL A 156 12.80 11.71 5.61
C VAL A 156 13.62 10.73 4.77
N VAL A 157 14.90 10.53 5.11
CA VAL A 157 15.79 9.51 4.55
C VAL A 157 16.25 8.61 5.70
N LEU A 158 16.15 7.29 5.53
CA LEU A 158 16.54 6.33 6.58
C LEU A 158 17.82 5.58 6.27
N GLY A 159 18.21 5.51 4.99
CA GLY A 159 19.45 4.88 4.52
C GLY A 159 19.41 3.36 4.46
N ALA A 160 18.60 2.72 5.30
CA ALA A 160 18.41 1.27 5.35
C ALA A 160 16.92 0.91 5.51
N GLY A 161 16.60 -0.36 5.28
CA GLY A 161 15.24 -0.89 5.37
C GLY A 161 14.70 -1.38 4.03
N ARG A 162 13.54 -2.04 4.07
CA ARG A 162 12.88 -2.57 2.87
C ARG A 162 12.33 -1.45 1.99
N ARG A 163 12.62 -1.52 0.69
CA ARG A 163 12.17 -0.53 -0.29
C ARG A 163 10.97 -1.03 -1.08
N LEU A 164 10.08 -0.11 -1.49
CA LEU A 164 8.93 -0.47 -2.32
C LEU A 164 9.39 -0.96 -3.69
N PHE A 165 10.20 -0.16 -4.37
CA PHE A 165 10.87 -0.51 -5.60
C PHE A 165 12.32 -0.86 -5.31
N GLU A 166 12.70 -2.08 -5.63
CA GLU A 166 14.05 -2.61 -5.45
C GLU A 166 14.73 -2.72 -6.82
N GLU A 167 16.05 -2.94 -6.83
CA GLU A 167 16.76 -3.29 -8.05
C GLU A 167 16.12 -4.54 -8.70
N GLY A 168 15.90 -4.49 -10.01
CA GLY A 168 15.19 -5.54 -10.74
C GLY A 168 13.67 -5.46 -10.69
N ALA A 169 13.09 -4.37 -10.17
CA ALA A 169 11.65 -4.12 -10.28
C ALA A 169 11.20 -4.13 -11.76
N VAL A 170 10.02 -4.69 -12.02
CA VAL A 170 9.45 -4.73 -13.38
C VAL A 170 9.17 -3.31 -13.85
N PRO A 171 9.70 -2.88 -15.01
CA PRO A 171 9.41 -1.56 -15.57
C PRO A 171 7.90 -1.36 -15.70
N THR A 172 7.42 -0.29 -15.08
CA THR A 172 6.00 0.02 -14.99
C THR A 172 5.79 1.51 -15.21
N ALA A 173 4.90 1.86 -16.12
CA ALA A 173 4.48 3.23 -16.36
C ALA A 173 3.25 3.55 -15.52
N PHE A 174 3.18 4.79 -15.08
CA PHE A 174 2.03 5.33 -14.40
C PHE A 174 1.66 6.69 -14.98
N ARG A 175 0.37 7.01 -14.94
CA ARG A 175 -0.14 8.34 -15.21
C ARG A 175 -0.54 8.99 -13.90
N HIS A 176 -0.01 10.19 -13.62
CA HIS A 176 -0.47 10.99 -12.49
C HIS A 176 -1.97 11.29 -12.62
N SER A 177 -2.72 11.06 -11.54
CA SER A 177 -4.17 11.24 -11.51
C SER A 177 -4.64 12.22 -10.45
N ALA A 178 -3.90 12.39 -9.35
CA ALA A 178 -4.17 13.41 -8.33
C ALA A 178 -2.94 13.64 -7.45
N GLY A 179 -2.82 14.81 -6.82
CA GLY A 179 -1.72 15.10 -5.91
C GLY A 179 -2.05 16.20 -4.89
N ARG A 180 -1.48 16.08 -3.68
CA ARG A 180 -1.47 17.12 -2.64
C ARG A 180 -0.21 17.01 -1.77
N VAL A 181 0.13 18.09 -1.07
CA VAL A 181 1.17 18.12 -0.04
C VAL A 181 0.51 18.55 1.26
N THR A 182 0.78 17.83 2.35
CA THR A 182 0.21 18.13 3.67
C THR A 182 0.99 19.25 4.36
N GLY A 183 0.44 19.82 5.44
CA GLY A 183 1.13 20.85 6.25
C GLY A 183 2.48 20.38 6.83
N ALA A 184 2.60 19.10 7.16
CA ALA A 184 3.83 18.45 7.63
C ALA A 184 4.78 18.04 6.49
N GLY A 185 4.42 18.30 5.23
CA GLY A 185 5.28 18.08 4.07
C GLY A 185 5.21 16.69 3.45
N VAL A 186 4.21 15.87 3.80
CA VAL A 186 4.00 14.57 3.13
C VAL A 186 3.48 14.82 1.72
N SER A 187 4.19 14.32 0.71
CA SER A 187 3.74 14.37 -0.68
C SER A 187 2.85 13.18 -0.98
N ILE A 188 1.56 13.42 -1.20
CA ILE A 188 0.56 12.40 -1.50
C ILE A 188 0.28 12.45 -2.99
N GLN A 189 0.72 11.44 -3.73
CA GLN A 189 0.52 11.36 -5.17
C GLN A 189 -0.27 10.10 -5.53
N SER A 190 -1.24 10.25 -6.42
CA SER A 190 -2.04 9.15 -6.96
C SER A 190 -1.66 8.93 -8.41
N TYR A 191 -1.50 7.67 -8.75
CA TYR A 191 -1.00 7.22 -10.03
C TYR A 191 -1.87 6.09 -10.55
N ASP A 192 -2.45 6.26 -11.73
CA ASP A 192 -3.15 5.17 -12.41
C ASP A 192 -2.14 4.36 -13.21
N PHE A 193 -2.28 3.04 -13.19
CA PHE A 193 -1.45 2.13 -13.97
C PHE A 193 -1.58 2.44 -15.47
N ALA A 194 -0.43 2.54 -16.16
CA ALA A 194 -0.36 2.90 -17.58
C ALA A 194 0.38 1.85 -18.42
N GLY A 195 0.57 0.64 -17.89
CA GLY A 195 1.25 -0.45 -18.61
C GLY A 195 2.77 -0.40 -18.47
N ARG A 196 3.48 -0.74 -19.55
CA ARG A 196 4.94 -0.72 -19.60
C ARG A 196 5.45 0.64 -20.08
N PRO A 197 6.65 1.08 -19.66
CA PRO A 197 7.21 2.35 -20.09
C PRO A 197 7.45 2.40 -21.60
N GLU A 198 7.18 3.57 -22.17
CA GLU A 198 7.64 3.98 -23.49
C GLU A 198 8.98 4.72 -23.36
N TYR A 199 9.82 4.63 -24.38
CA TYR A 199 11.16 5.20 -24.37
C TYR A 199 11.37 6.09 -25.60
N GLY A 200 12.07 7.21 -25.40
CA GLY A 200 12.42 8.16 -26.46
C GLY A 200 13.72 8.90 -26.13
N ALA A 201 14.10 9.83 -26.99
CA ALA A 201 15.29 10.66 -26.83
C ALA A 201 14.96 12.15 -26.99
N TYR A 202 15.65 13.02 -26.27
CA TYR A 202 15.63 14.46 -26.52
C TYR A 202 16.61 14.76 -27.65
N GLU A 203 16.10 14.91 -28.87
CA GLU A 203 16.90 15.32 -30.02
C GLU A 203 16.96 16.84 -30.11
N LEU A 204 18.14 17.38 -30.39
CA LEU A 204 18.27 18.79 -30.76
C LEU A 204 17.65 18.97 -32.15
N PRO A 205 16.92 20.08 -32.41
CA PRO A 205 16.45 20.36 -33.76
C PRO A 205 17.65 20.40 -34.71
N ASP A 206 17.53 19.76 -35.88
CA ASP A 206 18.52 19.93 -36.96
C ASP A 206 18.70 21.44 -37.22
N GLU A 207 19.95 21.90 -37.23
CA GLU A 207 20.30 23.33 -37.34
C GLU A 207 19.54 23.99 -38.51
N ALA A 208 18.78 25.04 -38.19
CA ALA A 208 18.00 25.84 -39.14
C ALA A 208 18.85 26.79 -39.99
#